data_AF-C0VXZ9-F1
#
_entry.id   AF-C0VXZ9-F1
#
_cell.length_a   1.000
_cell.length_b   1.000
_cell.length_c   1.000
_cell.angle_alpha   90.00
_cell.angle_beta   90.00
_cell.angle_gamma   90.00
#
_symmetry.space_group_name_H-M   'P 1'
#
loop_
_entity.id
_entity.type
_entity.pdbx_description
1 polymer ?
#
loop_
_entity_poly.entity_id
_entity_poly.type
_entity_poly.pdbx_seq_one_letter_code
_entity_poly.pdbx_strand_id
1 'polypeptide(L)'
;MWFDTLLYPFKWFVAVIMVGIHKMLVMLGMNDGPGFAWVLSIIGLTMIVRTLLIPLFFRQIKAARGMQLVQPELKKLQEKYKDRKDQASKQKMSEEMMALYREHGTSPFASCMPILMQMPIFFALFRVLASTATLAEGKYPGGSIGPLNEKLAQDIEDSNLFGAFLSDTFVTASGSARVVLVVLILLMMGSQFFTMRQLTMKNMPESAKDPNNPMMRSQIIMMYLMPLMIGASGFYFQTGVLVYWFTTNMWTMGQQFWTIERMPTMGSESYTKLLNKRRNAYTEAIRPLFEEYDTAVRALGSGESQRKQELADQLLSKLKSKVSKFKVPTKFPETVPADRQIAAYRELAFSEWQVIPDEHWVKRFIPRPTSSETRVQPQRLTKAQRQANAEASENAPSKAEKLAQEVAAKSAEELEKAREARRAAKRAAKKKN
;
A
#
# COMPACT_ATOMS: atom_id res chain seq x y z
N MET A 1 32.43 5.02 -7.74
CA MET A 1 32.40 4.08 -8.89
C MET A 1 31.28 3.05 -8.81
N TRP A 2 31.17 2.20 -7.77
CA TRP A 2 30.12 1.15 -7.72
C TRP A 2 28.68 1.69 -7.77
N PHE A 3 28.36 2.72 -6.97
CA PHE A 3 27.03 3.33 -6.94
C PHE A 3 26.62 3.95 -8.29
N ASP A 4 27.56 4.58 -9.00
CA ASP A 4 27.33 5.13 -10.34
C ASP A 4 27.08 4.06 -11.40
N THR A 5 27.68 2.88 -11.23
CA THR A 5 27.47 1.72 -12.09
C THR A 5 26.08 1.13 -11.86
N LEU A 6 25.67 1.00 -10.59
CA LEU A 6 24.34 0.53 -10.20
C LEU A 6 23.22 1.44 -10.73
N LEU A 7 23.44 2.75 -10.69
CA LEU A 7 22.47 3.73 -11.19
C LEU A 7 22.49 3.92 -12.70
N TYR A 8 23.49 3.40 -13.42
CA TYR A 8 23.64 3.65 -14.86
C TYR A 8 22.39 3.31 -15.69
N PRO A 9 21.70 2.15 -15.49
CA PRO A 9 20.46 1.86 -16.23
C PRO A 9 19.36 2.91 -15.99
N PHE A 10 19.26 3.43 -14.76
CA PHE A 10 18.31 4.47 -14.42
C PHE A 10 18.71 5.82 -15.03
N LYS A 11 20.01 6.17 -15.02
CA LYS A 11 20.53 7.38 -15.67
C LYS A 11 20.27 7.34 -17.18
N TRP A 12 20.52 6.21 -17.82
CA TRP A 12 20.25 5.98 -19.23
C TRP A 12 18.75 6.14 -19.53
N PHE A 13 17.88 5.52 -18.73
CA PHE A 13 16.43 5.63 -18.89
C PHE A 13 15.94 7.08 -18.73
N VAL A 14 16.43 7.80 -17.71
CA VAL A 14 16.13 9.22 -17.49
C VAL A 14 16.58 10.04 -18.70
N ALA A 15 17.80 9.85 -19.19
CA ALA A 15 18.32 10.56 -20.34
C ALA A 15 17.51 10.28 -21.62
N VAL A 16 17.09 9.03 -21.85
CA VAL A 16 16.23 8.66 -22.99
C VAL A 16 14.91 9.40 -22.96
N ILE A 17 14.23 9.40 -21.81
CA ILE A 17 12.94 10.09 -21.69
C ILE A 17 13.13 11.60 -21.83
N MET A 18 14.13 12.18 -21.18
CA MET A 18 14.37 13.62 -21.20
C MET A 18 14.72 14.12 -22.62
N VAL A 19 15.64 13.45 -23.32
CA VAL A 19 15.95 13.79 -24.72
C VAL A 19 14.75 13.52 -25.63
N GLY A 20 14.00 12.44 -25.40
CA GLY A 20 12.80 12.11 -26.16
C GLY A 20 11.70 13.17 -26.05
N ILE A 21 11.43 13.67 -24.84
CA ILE A 21 10.46 14.74 -24.61
C ILE A 21 10.94 16.03 -25.24
N HIS A 22 12.23 16.38 -25.11
CA HIS A 22 12.78 17.57 -25.75
C HIS A 22 12.54 17.54 -27.27
N LYS A 23 12.90 16.42 -27.92
CA LYS A 23 12.64 16.23 -29.37
C LYS A 23 11.16 16.32 -29.72
N MET A 24 10.28 15.77 -28.89
CA MET A 24 8.83 15.86 -29.09
C MET A 24 8.34 17.32 -28.97
N LEU A 25 8.85 18.08 -28.02
CA LEU A 25 8.53 19.51 -27.85
C LEU A 25 9.04 20.35 -29.02
N VAL A 26 10.25 20.06 -29.52
CA VAL A 26 10.79 20.68 -30.74
C VAL A 26 9.90 20.37 -31.95
N MET A 27 9.45 19.11 -32.10
CA MET A 27 8.51 18.72 -33.14
C MET A 27 7.16 19.46 -33.04
N LEU A 28 6.74 19.82 -31.82
CA LEU A 28 5.54 20.63 -31.56
C LEU A 28 5.77 22.15 -31.77
N GLY A 29 6.94 22.56 -32.25
CA GLY A 29 7.25 23.94 -32.63
C GLY A 29 8.06 24.73 -31.60
N MET A 30 8.64 24.09 -30.58
CA MET A 30 9.61 24.74 -29.70
C MET A 30 10.99 24.82 -30.36
N ASN A 31 11.82 25.78 -29.91
CA ASN A 31 13.17 25.96 -30.44
C ASN A 31 14.06 24.73 -30.13
N ASP A 32 14.83 24.30 -31.12
CA ASP A 32 15.89 23.30 -30.96
C ASP A 32 17.16 23.97 -30.41
N GLY A 33 17.64 23.51 -29.26
CA GLY A 33 18.80 24.07 -28.56
C GLY A 33 18.49 24.51 -27.11
N PRO A 34 19.27 25.44 -26.55
CA PRO A 34 19.04 25.92 -25.18
C PRO A 34 17.70 26.64 -25.03
N GLY A 35 16.97 26.34 -23.96
CA GLY A 35 15.77 27.09 -23.61
C GLY A 35 14.75 26.32 -22.78
N PHE A 36 13.53 26.85 -22.80
CA PHE A 36 12.42 26.37 -21.95
C PHE A 36 11.99 24.92 -22.26
N ALA A 37 12.32 24.39 -23.45
CA ALA A 37 12.03 23.02 -23.82
C ALA A 37 12.70 22.01 -22.87
N TRP A 38 13.92 22.30 -22.37
CA TRP A 38 14.60 21.46 -21.40
C TRP A 38 13.96 21.52 -20.00
N VAL A 39 13.44 22.68 -19.59
CA VAL A 39 12.65 22.80 -18.35
C VAL A 39 11.39 21.92 -18.44
N LEU A 40 10.64 22.05 -19.54
CA LEU A 40 9.44 21.24 -19.78
C LEU A 40 9.77 19.75 -19.92
N SER A 41 10.96 19.40 -20.42
CA SER A 41 11.42 18.03 -20.48
C SER A 41 11.59 17.41 -19.08
N ILE A 42 12.14 18.14 -18.12
CA ILE A 42 12.22 17.69 -16.71
C ILE A 42 10.82 17.49 -16.11
N ILE A 43 9.90 18.41 -16.38
CA ILE A 43 8.50 18.32 -15.94
C ILE A 43 7.84 17.08 -16.55
N GLY A 44 7.94 16.92 -17.87
CA GLY A 44 7.37 15.78 -18.61
C GLY A 44 7.95 14.45 -18.17
N LEU A 45 9.27 14.36 -17.93
CA LEU A 45 9.93 13.17 -17.39
C LEU A 45 9.27 12.76 -16.08
N THR A 46 9.06 13.73 -15.19
CA THR A 46 8.40 13.50 -13.91
C THR A 46 7.00 12.94 -14.11
N MET A 47 6.21 13.49 -15.04
CA MET A 47 4.84 13.04 -15.33
C MET A 47 4.81 11.62 -15.90
N ILE A 48 5.70 11.31 -16.84
CA ILE A 48 5.77 9.97 -17.45
C ILE A 48 6.16 8.94 -16.39
N VAL A 49 7.25 9.18 -15.67
CA VAL A 49 7.72 8.27 -14.61
C VAL A 49 6.61 8.04 -13.59
N ARG A 50 5.98 9.10 -13.11
CA ARG A 50 4.92 9.00 -12.11
C ARG A 50 3.70 8.27 -12.62
N THR A 51 3.33 8.45 -13.89
CA THR A 51 2.25 7.72 -14.55
C THR A 51 2.54 6.21 -14.61
N LEU A 52 3.76 5.84 -15.00
CA LEU A 52 4.19 4.43 -15.04
C LEU A 52 4.17 3.77 -13.66
N LEU A 53 4.41 4.54 -12.59
CA LEU A 53 4.42 4.06 -11.22
C LEU A 53 3.04 3.99 -10.55
N ILE A 54 1.97 4.54 -11.16
CA ILE A 54 0.58 4.51 -10.63
C ILE A 54 0.13 3.11 -10.14
N PRO A 55 0.25 2.02 -10.92
CA PRO A 55 -0.20 0.70 -10.46
C PRO A 55 0.53 0.23 -9.21
N LEU A 56 1.82 0.54 -9.10
CA LEU A 56 2.63 0.20 -7.95
C LEU A 56 2.26 1.09 -6.75
N PHE A 57 1.99 2.37 -6.95
CA PHE A 57 1.45 3.25 -5.91
C PHE A 57 0.11 2.77 -5.37
N PHE A 58 -0.79 2.23 -6.18
CA PHE A 58 -2.04 1.65 -5.67
C PHE A 58 -1.82 0.43 -4.76
N ARG A 59 -0.84 -0.42 -5.10
CA ARG A 59 -0.44 -1.52 -4.23
C ARG A 59 0.11 -1.01 -2.89
N GLN A 60 0.92 0.07 -2.93
CA GLN A 60 1.45 0.71 -1.71
C GLN A 60 0.33 1.31 -0.84
N ILE A 61 -0.64 2.02 -1.44
CA ILE A 61 -1.78 2.57 -0.72
C ILE A 61 -2.60 1.46 -0.04
N LYS A 62 -2.83 0.34 -0.74
CA LYS A 62 -3.53 -0.82 -0.17
C LYS A 62 -2.77 -1.40 1.03
N ALA A 63 -1.44 -1.53 0.92
CA ALA A 63 -0.61 -2.02 2.00
C ALA A 63 -0.61 -1.07 3.22
N ALA A 64 -0.54 0.24 2.98
CA ALA A 64 -0.63 1.26 4.02
C ALA A 64 -1.98 1.25 4.75
N ARG A 65 -3.08 0.92 4.07
CA ARG A 65 -4.40 0.75 4.72
C ARG A 65 -4.48 -0.49 5.59
N GLY A 66 -3.85 -1.59 5.18
CA GLY A 66 -3.73 -2.77 6.02
C GLY A 66 -3.12 -2.40 7.37
N MET A 67 -2.07 -1.58 7.37
CA MET A 67 -1.46 -1.09 8.60
C MET A 67 -2.42 -0.24 9.46
N GLN A 68 -3.28 0.58 8.84
CA GLN A 68 -4.29 1.34 9.58
C GLN A 68 -5.32 0.45 10.28
N LEU A 69 -5.68 -0.69 9.68
CA LEU A 69 -6.59 -1.68 10.28
C LEU A 69 -6.00 -2.35 11.52
N VAL A 70 -4.69 -2.56 11.56
CA VAL A 70 -3.99 -3.21 12.68
C VAL A 70 -3.78 -2.27 13.86
N GLN A 71 -3.80 -0.95 13.65
CA GLN A 71 -3.57 0.03 14.72
C GLN A 71 -4.40 -0.14 16.01
N PRO A 72 -5.72 -0.40 16.00
CA PRO A 72 -6.46 -0.60 17.23
C PRO A 72 -5.97 -1.81 18.04
N GLU A 73 -5.57 -2.90 17.37
CA GLU A 73 -5.01 -4.08 18.04
C GLU A 73 -3.59 -3.82 18.53
N LEU A 74 -2.81 -3.04 17.78
CA LEU A 74 -1.50 -2.56 18.21
C LEU A 74 -1.60 -1.68 19.46
N LYS A 75 -2.63 -0.82 19.57
CA LYS A 75 -2.88 -0.02 20.78
C LYS A 75 -3.19 -0.89 21.99
N LYS A 76 -4.05 -1.90 21.84
CA LYS A 76 -4.34 -2.88 22.91
C LYS A 76 -3.08 -3.63 23.36
N LEU A 77 -2.22 -4.00 22.39
CA LEU A 77 -0.93 -4.62 22.69
C LEU A 77 0.00 -3.66 23.45
N GLN A 78 0.07 -2.40 23.03
CA GLN A 78 0.85 -1.37 23.75
C GLN A 78 0.34 -1.14 25.17
N GLU A 79 -0.99 -1.12 25.37
CA GLU A 79 -1.60 -1.00 26.70
C GLU A 79 -1.30 -2.21 27.58
N LYS A 80 -1.38 -3.43 27.04
CA LYS A 80 -1.03 -4.69 27.74
C LYS A 80 0.40 -4.68 28.31
N TYR A 81 1.32 -3.99 27.64
CA TYR A 81 2.75 -3.94 28.01
C TYR A 81 3.18 -2.59 28.61
N LYS A 82 2.28 -1.61 28.77
CA LYS A 82 2.61 -0.22 29.18
C LYS A 82 3.37 -0.14 30.49
N ASP A 83 2.98 -0.97 31.46
CA ASP A 83 3.56 -0.97 32.81
C ASP A 83 4.78 -1.90 32.93
N ARG A 84 5.16 -2.62 31.87
CA ARG A 84 6.29 -3.56 31.85
C ARG A 84 7.51 -2.94 31.18
N LYS A 85 8.53 -2.64 31.97
CA LYS A 85 9.77 -1.98 31.49
C LYS A 85 10.96 -2.92 31.35
N ASP A 86 10.82 -4.18 31.76
CA ASP A 86 11.87 -5.19 31.68
C ASP A 86 12.23 -5.54 30.22
N GLN A 87 13.50 -5.89 29.98
CA GLN A 87 14.02 -6.18 28.64
C GLN A 87 13.32 -7.39 28.00
N ALA A 88 12.94 -8.39 28.80
CA ALA A 88 12.21 -9.56 28.33
C ALA A 88 10.79 -9.19 27.84
N SER A 89 10.08 -8.33 28.56
CA SER A 89 8.76 -7.84 28.14
C SER A 89 8.82 -6.98 26.88
N LYS A 90 9.88 -6.17 26.69
CA LYS A 90 10.09 -5.43 25.43
C LYS A 90 10.34 -6.37 24.25
N GLN A 91 11.10 -7.44 24.46
CA GLN A 91 11.31 -8.47 23.42
C GLN A 91 10.01 -9.19 23.08
N LYS A 92 9.24 -9.64 24.09
CA LYS A 92 7.92 -10.25 23.89
C LYS A 92 6.93 -9.33 23.19
N MET A 93 6.91 -8.05 23.54
CA MET A 93 6.08 -7.06 22.86
C MET A 93 6.47 -6.93 21.38
N SER A 94 7.76 -6.91 21.05
CA SER A 94 8.24 -6.88 19.66
C SER A 94 7.82 -8.15 18.89
N GLU A 95 7.93 -9.32 19.52
CA GLU A 95 7.51 -10.60 18.95
C GLU A 95 6.00 -10.67 18.71
N GLU A 96 5.17 -10.32 19.72
CA GLU A 96 3.71 -10.26 19.59
C GLU A 96 3.28 -9.23 18.55
N MET A 97 3.98 -8.09 18.46
CA MET A 97 3.72 -7.07 17.43
C MET A 97 4.02 -7.60 16.02
N MET A 98 5.13 -8.33 15.84
CA MET A 98 5.47 -8.95 14.56
C MET A 98 4.52 -10.11 14.22
N ALA A 99 4.07 -10.89 15.20
CA ALA A 99 3.06 -11.92 15.02
C ALA A 99 1.73 -11.31 14.58
N LEU A 100 1.29 -10.24 15.24
CA LEU A 100 0.10 -9.47 14.89
C LEU A 100 0.15 -8.95 13.45
N TYR A 101 1.29 -8.37 13.03
CA TYR A 101 1.46 -7.94 11.65
C TYR A 101 1.35 -9.12 10.66
N ARG A 102 1.92 -10.29 10.99
CA ARG A 102 1.84 -11.50 10.16
C ARG A 102 0.43 -12.06 10.06
N GLU A 103 -0.31 -12.12 11.16
CA GLU A 103 -1.72 -12.59 11.19
C GLU A 103 -2.62 -11.75 10.29
N HIS A 104 -2.40 -10.42 10.28
CA HIS A 104 -3.13 -9.50 9.41
C HIS A 104 -2.55 -9.38 7.99
N GLY A 105 -1.47 -10.12 7.67
CA GLY A 105 -0.83 -10.08 6.35
C GLY A 105 -0.19 -8.73 6.00
N THR A 106 0.25 -7.97 7.01
CA THR A 106 0.86 -6.63 6.86
C THR A 106 2.30 -6.61 7.36
N SER A 107 3.05 -5.54 7.06
CA SER A 107 4.40 -5.34 7.61
C SER A 107 4.71 -3.86 7.83
N PRO A 108 5.54 -3.52 8.83
CA PRO A 108 5.93 -2.12 9.08
C PRO A 108 6.75 -1.53 7.91
N PHE A 109 7.51 -2.37 7.19
CA PHE A 109 8.29 -1.96 6.01
C PHE A 109 7.43 -1.59 4.80
N ALA A 110 6.19 -2.10 4.71
CA ALA A 110 5.30 -1.74 3.61
C ALA A 110 4.99 -0.23 3.58
N SER A 111 5.08 0.45 4.73
CA SER A 111 4.82 1.89 4.85
C SER A 111 5.98 2.77 4.36
N CYS A 112 7.23 2.28 4.36
CA CYS A 112 8.39 3.02 3.84
C CYS A 112 8.75 2.68 2.38
N MET A 113 8.09 1.67 1.81
CA MET A 113 8.20 1.26 0.41
C MET A 113 8.12 2.42 -0.62
N PRO A 114 7.25 3.44 -0.45
CA PRO A 114 7.17 4.54 -1.41
C PRO A 114 8.48 5.30 -1.58
N ILE A 115 9.22 5.50 -0.49
CA ILE A 115 10.50 6.22 -0.51
C ILE A 115 11.54 5.37 -1.24
N LEU A 116 11.67 4.09 -0.86
CA LEU A 116 12.66 3.17 -1.45
C LEU A 116 12.52 3.04 -2.97
N MET A 117 11.29 3.04 -3.47
CA MET A 117 11.01 2.96 -4.90
C MET A 117 11.38 4.23 -5.66
N GLN A 118 11.20 5.40 -5.05
CA GLN A 118 11.48 6.69 -5.70
C GLN A 118 12.98 7.02 -5.71
N MET A 119 13.73 6.57 -4.69
CA MET A 119 15.15 6.91 -4.51
C MET A 119 16.01 6.64 -5.76
N PRO A 120 15.94 5.48 -6.44
CA PRO A 120 16.76 5.21 -7.63
C PRO A 120 16.53 6.22 -8.76
N ILE A 121 15.28 6.61 -8.99
CA ILE A 121 14.92 7.51 -10.09
C ILE A 121 15.34 8.95 -9.75
N PHE A 122 15.12 9.36 -8.50
CA PHE A 122 15.59 10.65 -8.03
C PHE A 122 17.12 10.77 -8.13
N PHE A 123 17.87 9.79 -7.62
CA PHE A 123 19.33 9.82 -7.71
C PHE A 123 19.82 9.76 -9.15
N ALA A 124 19.13 9.03 -10.03
CA ALA A 124 19.46 9.02 -11.45
C ALA A 124 19.30 10.41 -12.08
N LEU A 125 18.17 11.07 -11.87
CA LEU A 125 17.94 12.43 -12.38
C LEU A 125 18.94 13.42 -11.79
N PHE A 126 19.13 13.41 -10.47
CA PHE A 126 20.11 14.26 -9.80
C PHE A 126 21.52 14.04 -10.37
N ARG A 127 21.93 12.79 -10.58
CA ARG A 127 23.24 12.47 -11.17
C ARG A 127 23.34 12.89 -12.63
N VAL A 128 22.26 12.79 -13.42
CA VAL A 128 22.24 13.26 -14.81
C VAL A 128 22.46 14.77 -14.85
N LEU A 129 21.67 15.55 -14.10
CA LEU A 129 21.80 17.02 -14.03
C LEU A 129 23.09 17.49 -13.35
N ALA A 130 23.63 16.74 -12.39
CA ALA A 130 24.93 17.05 -11.79
C ALA A 130 26.10 16.74 -12.73
N SER A 131 25.89 15.89 -13.74
CA SER A 131 26.94 15.51 -14.70
C SER A 131 26.92 16.36 -15.96
N THR A 132 25.88 17.17 -16.22
CA THR A 132 25.75 17.93 -17.47
C THR A 132 26.94 18.85 -17.72
N ALA A 133 27.43 19.57 -16.71
CA ALA A 133 28.67 20.35 -16.81
C ALA A 133 29.87 19.49 -17.27
N THR A 134 30.10 18.34 -16.64
CA THR A 134 31.20 17.43 -17.03
C THR A 134 31.00 16.78 -18.41
N LEU A 135 29.75 16.57 -18.84
CA LEU A 135 29.43 16.09 -20.19
C LEU A 135 29.67 17.20 -21.22
N ALA A 136 29.27 18.44 -20.92
CA ALA A 136 29.41 19.60 -21.79
C ALA A 136 30.88 19.98 -22.02
N GLU A 137 31.75 19.69 -21.05
CA GLU A 137 33.21 19.83 -21.15
C GLU A 137 33.90 18.62 -21.82
N GLY A 138 33.16 17.57 -22.22
CA GLY A 138 33.73 16.35 -22.80
C GLY A 138 34.50 15.47 -21.82
N LYS A 139 34.41 15.74 -20.51
CA LYS A 139 35.17 15.04 -19.43
C LYS A 139 34.41 13.88 -18.79
N TYR A 140 33.17 13.61 -19.22
CA TYR A 140 32.37 12.55 -18.63
C TYR A 140 32.89 11.15 -18.98
N PRO A 141 33.05 10.24 -18.00
CA PRO A 141 33.44 8.86 -18.26
C PRO A 141 32.45 8.15 -19.20
N GLY A 142 32.91 7.76 -20.39
CA GLY A 142 32.09 7.12 -21.43
C GLY A 142 31.46 8.08 -22.45
N GLY A 143 31.74 9.38 -22.38
CA GLY A 143 31.37 10.38 -23.40
C GLY A 143 29.90 10.76 -23.49
N SER A 144 28.98 9.91 -23.01
CA SER A 144 27.54 10.20 -22.99
C SER A 144 26.80 9.43 -21.89
N ILE A 145 25.59 9.90 -21.57
CA ILE A 145 24.62 9.16 -20.77
C ILE A 145 23.47 8.76 -21.70
N GLY A 146 23.58 7.60 -22.35
CA GLY A 146 22.61 7.21 -23.37
C GLY A 146 22.57 8.21 -24.53
N PRO A 147 21.39 8.75 -24.91
CA PRO A 147 21.29 9.74 -25.98
C PRO A 147 21.75 11.13 -25.56
N LEU A 148 21.99 11.39 -24.26
CA LEU A 148 22.49 12.67 -23.79
C LEU A 148 24.01 12.73 -24.04
N ASN A 149 24.40 13.45 -25.08
CA ASN A 149 25.78 13.67 -25.50
C ASN A 149 26.27 15.08 -25.08
N GLU A 150 27.53 15.39 -25.40
CA GLU A 150 28.17 16.67 -25.09
C GLU A 150 27.35 17.89 -25.57
N LYS A 151 26.89 17.88 -26.83
CA LYS A 151 26.10 18.99 -27.40
C LYS A 151 24.78 19.21 -26.62
N LEU A 152 24.02 18.14 -26.38
CA LEU A 152 22.77 18.25 -25.62
C LEU A 152 23.02 18.63 -24.16
N ALA A 153 24.16 18.27 -23.59
CA ALA A 153 24.54 18.70 -22.25
C ALA A 153 24.87 20.21 -22.22
N GLN A 154 25.53 20.75 -23.25
CA GLN A 154 25.72 22.20 -23.42
C GLN A 154 24.36 22.90 -23.53
N ASP A 155 23.44 22.37 -24.34
CA ASP A 155 22.09 22.94 -24.45
C ASP A 155 21.36 23.00 -23.10
N ILE A 156 21.53 21.99 -22.25
CA ILE A 156 20.93 21.96 -20.90
C ILE A 156 21.60 22.97 -19.96
N GLU A 157 22.93 23.08 -19.98
CA GLU A 157 23.68 24.05 -19.16
C GLU A 157 23.29 25.49 -19.52
N ASP A 158 23.14 25.78 -20.81
CA ASP A 158 22.76 27.11 -21.31
C ASP A 158 21.25 27.40 -21.19
N SER A 159 20.45 26.40 -20.81
CA SER A 159 19.01 26.56 -20.61
C SER A 159 18.71 27.22 -19.27
N ASN A 160 17.81 28.20 -19.29
CA ASN A 160 17.40 28.92 -18.08
C ASN A 160 15.88 28.93 -17.87
N LEU A 161 15.50 29.10 -16.60
CA LEU A 161 14.15 29.31 -16.13
C LEU A 161 14.08 30.71 -15.52
N PHE A 162 13.44 31.65 -16.23
CA PHE A 162 13.33 33.05 -15.80
C PHE A 162 14.68 33.71 -15.44
N GLY A 163 15.75 33.34 -16.15
CA GLY A 163 17.10 33.85 -15.91
C GLY A 163 17.98 33.05 -14.94
N ALA A 164 17.46 31.98 -14.32
CA ALA A 164 18.27 31.02 -13.56
C ALA A 164 18.62 29.80 -14.42
N PHE A 165 19.91 29.50 -14.61
CA PHE A 165 20.33 28.33 -15.40
C PHE A 165 19.91 27.03 -14.70
N LEU A 166 19.68 25.97 -15.48
CA LEU A 166 19.24 24.69 -14.93
C LEU A 166 20.26 24.07 -13.95
N SER A 167 21.55 24.37 -14.13
CA SER A 167 22.66 23.93 -13.29
C SER A 167 22.95 24.87 -12.11
N ASP A 168 22.36 26.07 -12.08
CA ASP A 168 22.57 27.03 -11.00
C ASP A 168 22.10 26.47 -9.65
N THR A 169 22.88 26.71 -8.61
CA THR A 169 22.48 26.54 -7.20
C THR A 169 22.31 27.90 -6.56
N PHE A 170 21.67 27.99 -5.39
CA PHE A 170 21.58 29.27 -4.68
C PHE A 170 22.97 29.86 -4.38
N VAL A 171 23.96 29.00 -4.12
CA VAL A 171 25.33 29.41 -3.79
C VAL A 171 26.05 29.99 -5.02
N THR A 172 25.81 29.46 -6.22
CA THR A 172 26.49 29.89 -7.46
C THR A 172 25.76 31.00 -8.19
N ALA A 173 24.42 31.05 -8.09
CA ALA A 173 23.60 32.03 -8.79
C ALA A 173 23.83 33.44 -8.26
N SER A 174 23.69 34.43 -9.15
CA SER A 174 23.77 35.85 -8.83
C SER A 174 22.61 36.63 -9.44
N GLY A 175 22.41 37.88 -9.02
CA GLY A 175 21.38 38.77 -9.57
C GLY A 175 19.96 38.18 -9.50
N SER A 176 19.22 38.30 -10.61
CA SER A 176 17.83 37.83 -10.74
C SER A 176 17.69 36.31 -10.60
N ALA A 177 18.69 35.52 -11.01
CA ALA A 177 18.68 34.07 -10.88
C ALA A 177 18.51 33.63 -9.42
N ARG A 178 19.16 34.32 -8.48
CA ARG A 178 19.06 34.04 -7.04
C ARG A 178 17.64 34.26 -6.52
N VAL A 179 16.93 35.27 -7.03
CA VAL A 179 15.53 35.52 -6.66
C VAL A 179 14.63 34.38 -7.14
N VAL A 180 14.82 33.91 -8.37
CA VAL A 180 14.08 32.75 -8.92
C VAL A 180 14.30 31.51 -8.06
N LEU A 181 15.54 31.22 -7.69
CA LEU A 181 15.90 30.10 -6.82
C LEU A 181 15.22 30.19 -5.45
N VAL A 182 15.20 31.36 -4.80
CA VAL A 182 14.48 31.56 -3.53
C VAL A 182 12.99 31.26 -3.69
N VAL A 183 12.37 31.78 -4.76
CA VAL A 183 10.95 31.52 -5.04
C VAL A 183 10.70 30.03 -5.24
N LEU A 184 11.54 29.33 -6.01
CA LEU A 184 11.43 27.88 -6.22
C LEU A 184 11.60 27.09 -4.92
N ILE A 185 12.55 27.45 -4.05
CA ILE A 185 12.74 26.82 -2.75
C ILE A 185 11.50 27.03 -1.86
N LEU A 186 10.94 28.23 -1.81
CA LEU A 186 9.72 28.52 -1.05
C LEU A 186 8.50 27.75 -1.61
N LEU A 187 8.35 27.67 -2.93
CA LEU A 187 7.31 26.88 -3.58
C LEU A 187 7.48 25.38 -3.31
N MET A 188 8.69 24.86 -3.37
CA MET A 188 9.02 23.49 -3.00
C MET A 188 8.67 23.22 -1.54
N MET A 189 9.10 24.06 -0.62
CA MET A 189 8.84 23.91 0.81
C MET A 189 7.34 23.98 1.12
N GLY A 190 6.64 24.97 0.56
CA GLY A 190 5.19 25.13 0.74
C GLY A 190 4.39 23.97 0.15
N SER A 191 4.73 23.51 -1.06
CA SER A 191 4.09 22.36 -1.69
C SER A 191 4.37 21.04 -0.95
N GLN A 192 5.59 20.85 -0.42
CA GLN A 192 5.95 19.68 0.39
C GLN A 192 5.18 19.67 1.71
N PHE A 193 5.10 20.82 2.37
CA PHE A 193 4.31 20.98 3.59
C PHE A 193 2.83 20.67 3.33
N PHE A 194 2.26 21.20 2.25
CA PHE A 194 0.87 20.94 1.89
C PHE A 194 0.61 19.45 1.63
N THR A 195 1.51 18.79 0.89
CA THR A 195 1.43 17.35 0.58
C THR A 195 1.46 16.51 1.87
N MET A 196 2.34 16.85 2.82
CA MET A 196 2.41 16.17 4.13
C MET A 196 1.17 16.44 4.99
N ARG A 197 0.67 17.68 4.98
CA ARG A 197 -0.54 18.07 5.70
C ARG A 197 -1.77 17.36 5.14
N GLN A 198 -1.90 17.24 3.82
CA GLN A 198 -2.98 16.50 3.18
C GLN A 198 -2.95 15.02 3.56
N LEU A 199 -1.77 14.39 3.54
CA LEU A 199 -1.58 13.00 3.94
C LEU A 199 -1.93 12.76 5.41
N THR A 200 -1.56 13.68 6.30
CA THR A 200 -1.70 13.48 7.75
C THR A 200 -3.09 13.86 8.26
N MET A 201 -3.63 15.01 7.83
CA MET A 201 -4.83 15.59 8.44
C MET A 201 -6.15 15.21 7.75
N LYS A 202 -6.15 15.02 6.42
CA LYS A 202 -7.38 14.69 5.67
C LYS A 202 -7.65 13.17 5.62
N ASN A 203 -6.62 12.35 5.81
CA ASN A 203 -6.70 10.90 5.69
C ASN A 203 -6.72 10.14 7.03
N MET A 204 -6.90 10.82 8.16
CA MET A 204 -6.98 10.16 9.47
C MET A 204 -8.34 10.36 10.15
N PRO A 205 -8.80 9.34 10.90
CA PRO A 205 -9.99 9.45 11.71
C PRO A 205 -9.80 10.46 12.86
N GLU A 206 -10.89 11.09 13.29
CA GLU A 206 -10.90 12.07 14.39
C GLU A 206 -10.26 11.51 15.67
N SER A 207 -10.50 10.24 15.99
CA SER A 207 -9.90 9.57 17.17
C SER A 207 -8.37 9.41 17.09
N ALA A 208 -7.77 9.54 15.91
CA ALA A 208 -6.32 9.52 15.72
C ALA A 208 -5.69 10.92 15.78
N LYS A 209 -6.49 11.99 15.72
CA LYS A 209 -6.04 13.40 15.78
C LYS A 209 -5.74 13.90 17.19
N ASP A 210 -5.91 13.06 18.21
CA ASP A 210 -5.57 13.40 19.59
C ASP A 210 -4.09 13.84 19.70
N PRO A 211 -3.79 15.09 20.09
CA PRO A 211 -2.43 15.58 20.30
C PRO A 211 -1.65 14.79 21.35
N ASN A 212 -2.32 14.01 22.21
CA ASN A 212 -1.69 13.18 23.23
C ASN A 212 -1.25 11.80 22.72
N ASN A 213 -1.65 11.41 21.51
CA ASN A 213 -1.20 10.17 20.89
C ASN A 213 0.27 10.30 20.45
N PRO A 214 1.20 9.46 20.96
CA PRO A 214 2.62 9.49 20.57
C PRO A 214 2.84 9.36 19.06
N MET A 215 1.98 8.61 18.37
CA MET A 215 2.01 8.47 16.91
C MET A 215 1.68 9.79 16.21
N MET A 216 0.63 10.50 16.64
CA MET A 216 0.24 11.79 16.06
C MET A 216 1.31 12.85 16.32
N ARG A 217 1.90 12.88 17.52
CA ARG A 217 3.03 13.77 17.84
C ARG A 217 4.20 13.54 16.87
N SER A 218 4.58 12.28 16.63
CA SER A 218 5.66 11.96 15.67
C SER A 218 5.33 12.42 14.25
N GLN A 219 4.08 12.29 13.82
CA GLN A 219 3.63 12.73 12.49
C GLN A 219 3.59 14.24 12.36
N ILE A 220 3.13 14.97 13.38
CA ILE A 220 3.14 16.43 13.42
C ILE A 220 4.57 16.96 13.35
N ILE A 221 5.49 16.40 14.15
CA ILE A 221 6.91 16.77 14.09
C ILE A 221 7.45 16.55 12.68
N MET A 222 7.22 15.37 12.09
CA MET A 222 7.67 15.07 10.73
C MET A 222 7.05 16.02 9.68
N MET A 223 5.78 16.39 9.85
CA MET A 223 5.05 17.29 8.94
C MET A 223 5.67 18.70 8.89
N TYR A 224 6.19 19.21 10.01
CA TYR A 224 6.83 20.53 10.05
C TYR A 224 8.35 20.47 9.83
N LEU A 225 9.02 19.52 10.46
CA LEU A 225 10.48 19.41 10.43
C LEU A 225 11.00 19.02 9.05
N MET A 226 10.37 18.05 8.38
CA MET A 226 10.89 17.54 7.12
C MET A 226 10.82 18.57 5.98
N PRO A 227 9.71 19.30 5.75
CA PRO A 227 9.69 20.37 4.75
C PRO A 227 10.71 21.47 5.05
N LEU A 228 10.92 21.81 6.32
CA LEU A 228 11.93 22.80 6.72
C LEU A 228 13.34 22.31 6.38
N MET A 229 13.68 21.06 6.72
CA MET A 229 14.97 20.46 6.41
C MET A 229 15.22 20.36 4.90
N ILE A 230 14.22 19.91 4.12
CA ILE A 230 14.33 19.85 2.67
C ILE A 230 14.43 21.26 2.07
N GLY A 231 13.66 22.22 2.58
CA GLY A 231 13.74 23.63 2.19
C GLY A 231 15.14 24.21 2.41
N ALA A 232 15.75 23.96 3.56
CA ALA A 232 17.13 24.36 3.86
C ALA A 232 18.14 23.66 2.94
N SER A 233 17.94 22.37 2.62
CA SER A 233 18.80 21.66 1.66
C SER A 233 18.68 22.18 0.23
N GLY A 234 17.55 22.83 -0.11
CA GLY A 234 17.29 23.42 -1.43
C GLY A 234 18.33 24.45 -1.86
N PHE A 235 19.05 25.05 -0.92
CA PHE A 235 20.16 25.97 -1.19
C PHE A 235 21.32 25.32 -1.96
N TYR A 236 21.50 24.00 -1.80
CA TYR A 236 22.56 23.23 -2.45
C TYR A 236 22.09 22.49 -3.70
N PHE A 237 20.80 22.55 -4.02
CA PHE A 237 20.26 21.88 -5.20
C PHE A 237 20.24 22.79 -6.42
N GLN A 238 20.44 22.17 -7.58
CA GLN A 238 20.40 22.84 -8.87
C GLN A 238 18.95 23.24 -9.22
N THR A 239 18.76 24.31 -10.00
CA THR A 239 17.45 24.79 -10.46
C THR A 239 16.61 23.66 -11.07
N GLY A 240 17.19 22.83 -11.94
CA GLY A 240 16.48 21.70 -12.55
C GLY A 240 15.97 20.67 -11.54
N VAL A 241 16.71 20.45 -10.45
CA VAL A 241 16.31 19.55 -9.35
C VAL A 241 15.16 20.15 -8.55
N LEU A 242 15.15 21.47 -8.34
CA LEU A 242 14.04 22.17 -7.67
C LEU A 242 12.76 22.15 -8.51
N VAL A 243 12.86 22.33 -9.84
CA VAL A 243 11.74 22.18 -10.77
C VAL A 243 11.14 20.79 -10.65
N TYR A 244 11.99 19.75 -10.72
CA TYR A 244 11.56 18.37 -10.52
C TYR A 244 10.82 18.17 -9.20
N TRP A 245 11.33 18.73 -8.09
CA TRP A 245 10.73 18.58 -6.77
C TRP A 245 9.36 19.22 -6.69
N PHE A 246 9.24 20.45 -7.19
CA PHE A 246 7.98 21.17 -7.23
C PHE A 246 6.94 20.42 -8.08
N THR A 247 7.31 19.97 -9.29
CA THR A 247 6.44 19.16 -10.15
C THR A 247 6.03 17.85 -9.48
N THR A 248 6.97 17.18 -8.81
CA THR A 248 6.71 15.98 -8.01
C THR A 248 5.67 16.22 -6.91
N ASN A 249 5.76 17.34 -6.21
CA ASN A 249 4.81 17.68 -5.14
C ASN A 249 3.42 17.99 -5.72
N MET A 250 3.36 18.73 -6.83
CA MET A 250 2.11 19.01 -7.55
C MET A 250 1.42 17.73 -8.03
N TRP A 251 2.17 16.81 -8.62
CA TRP A 251 1.66 15.48 -8.98
C TRP A 251 1.12 14.74 -7.76
N THR A 252 1.92 14.69 -6.69
CA THR A 252 1.55 13.95 -5.47
C THR A 252 0.28 14.51 -4.86
N MET A 253 0.12 15.83 -4.84
CA MET A 253 -1.09 16.51 -4.38
C MET A 253 -2.30 16.16 -5.26
N GLY A 254 -2.16 16.16 -6.59
CA GLY A 254 -3.23 15.75 -7.52
C GLY A 254 -3.61 14.27 -7.34
N GLN A 255 -2.62 13.38 -7.26
CA GLN A 255 -2.81 11.96 -6.99
C GLN A 255 -3.50 11.73 -5.64
N GLN A 256 -3.07 12.45 -4.59
CA GLN A 256 -3.67 12.38 -3.27
C GLN A 256 -5.12 12.85 -3.33
N PHE A 257 -5.41 14.00 -3.92
CA PHE A 257 -6.78 14.49 -4.08
C PHE A 257 -7.70 13.43 -4.69
N TRP A 258 -7.30 12.82 -5.82
CA TRP A 258 -8.06 11.74 -6.45
C TRP A 258 -8.18 10.49 -5.55
N THR A 259 -7.11 10.12 -4.85
CA THR A 259 -7.06 8.94 -3.98
C THR A 259 -7.99 9.08 -2.78
N ILE A 260 -8.03 10.25 -2.13
CA ILE A 260 -8.85 10.52 -0.95
C ILE A 260 -10.33 10.42 -1.30
N GLU A 261 -10.73 10.92 -2.47
CA GLU A 261 -12.13 10.89 -2.91
C GLU A 261 -12.58 9.50 -3.36
N ARG A 262 -11.77 8.81 -4.17
CA ARG A 262 -12.14 7.51 -4.74
C ARG A 262 -11.98 6.38 -3.74
N MET A 263 -11.08 6.54 -2.79
CA MET A 263 -10.71 5.51 -1.86
C MET A 263 -10.42 6.11 -0.46
N PRO A 264 -11.41 6.67 0.23
CA PRO A 264 -11.20 7.29 1.53
C PRO A 264 -10.79 6.28 2.60
N THR A 265 -9.99 6.73 3.56
CA THR A 265 -9.57 5.91 4.71
C THR A 265 -10.72 5.75 5.71
N MET A 266 -10.85 4.57 6.33
CA MET A 266 -11.95 4.34 7.25
C MET A 266 -11.91 5.28 8.46
N GLY A 267 -13.07 5.82 8.83
CA GLY A 267 -13.23 6.79 9.92
C GLY A 267 -12.80 8.22 9.58
N SER A 268 -12.30 8.51 8.37
CA SER A 268 -12.12 9.88 7.89
C SER A 268 -13.46 10.55 7.56
N GLU A 269 -13.50 11.89 7.58
CA GLU A 269 -14.70 12.65 7.18
C GLU A 269 -15.14 12.33 5.74
N SER A 270 -14.18 12.17 4.83
CA SER A 270 -14.43 11.77 3.44
C SER A 270 -15.10 10.38 3.36
N TYR A 271 -14.72 9.45 4.22
CA TYR A 271 -15.37 8.15 4.33
C TYR A 271 -16.79 8.26 4.87
N THR A 272 -17.02 9.06 5.91
CA THR A 272 -18.35 9.32 6.47
C THR A 272 -19.29 9.94 5.42
N LYS A 273 -18.81 10.92 4.63
CA LYS A 273 -19.57 11.51 3.52
C LYS A 273 -19.93 10.46 2.46
N LEU A 274 -18.97 9.62 2.07
CA LEU A 274 -19.21 8.56 1.09
C LEU A 274 -20.21 7.52 1.62
N LEU A 275 -20.07 7.13 2.88
CA LEU A 275 -20.94 6.18 3.57
C LEU A 275 -22.37 6.70 3.63
N ASN A 276 -22.57 7.94 4.11
CA ASN A 276 -23.90 8.55 4.20
C ASN A 276 -24.55 8.71 2.82
N LYS A 277 -23.77 9.13 1.81
CA LYS A 277 -24.26 9.23 0.43
C LYS A 277 -24.75 7.88 -0.10
N ARG A 278 -23.97 6.80 0.10
CA ARG A 278 -24.36 5.44 -0.34
C ARG A 278 -25.55 4.90 0.43
N ARG A 279 -25.55 5.07 1.75
CA ARG A 279 -26.64 4.68 2.64
C ARG A 279 -27.94 5.36 2.21
N ASN A 280 -27.94 6.69 2.08
CA ASN A 280 -29.15 7.44 1.72
C ASN A 280 -29.71 6.98 0.37
N ALA A 281 -28.86 6.86 -0.65
CA ALA A 281 -29.26 6.38 -1.96
C ALA A 281 -29.84 4.95 -1.92
N TYR A 282 -29.27 4.08 -1.08
CA TYR A 282 -29.79 2.72 -0.87
C TYR A 282 -31.14 2.75 -0.14
N THR A 283 -31.23 3.46 0.99
CA THR A 283 -32.44 3.58 1.80
C THR A 283 -33.60 4.14 0.98
N GLU A 284 -33.38 5.22 0.23
CA GLU A 284 -34.40 5.85 -0.63
C GLU A 284 -34.93 4.88 -1.71
N ALA A 285 -34.06 4.07 -2.29
CA ALA A 285 -34.45 3.14 -3.36
C ALA A 285 -35.13 1.85 -2.86
N ILE A 286 -34.80 1.42 -1.64
CA ILE A 286 -35.15 0.09 -1.11
C ILE A 286 -36.25 0.15 -0.04
N ARG A 287 -36.26 1.17 0.82
CA ARG A 287 -37.28 1.31 1.88
C ARG A 287 -38.72 1.23 1.35
N PRO A 288 -39.08 1.90 0.23
CA PRO A 288 -40.44 1.81 -0.30
C PRO A 288 -40.86 0.39 -0.69
N LEU A 289 -39.93 -0.47 -1.10
CA LEU A 289 -40.25 -1.87 -1.44
C LEU A 289 -40.69 -2.67 -0.22
N PHE A 290 -40.06 -2.40 0.94
CA PHE A 290 -40.43 -3.03 2.20
C PHE A 290 -41.75 -2.48 2.72
N GLU A 291 -42.01 -1.19 2.57
CA GLU A 291 -43.29 -0.57 2.96
C GLU A 291 -44.46 -1.10 2.12
N GLU A 292 -44.26 -1.26 0.80
CA GLU A 292 -45.22 -1.89 -0.12
C GLU A 292 -45.51 -3.34 0.30
N TYR A 293 -44.46 -4.12 0.55
CA TYR A 293 -44.57 -5.51 1.00
C TYR A 293 -45.28 -5.63 2.36
N ASP A 294 -44.87 -4.84 3.36
CA ASP A 294 -45.47 -4.87 4.69
C ASP A 294 -46.96 -4.50 4.65
N THR A 295 -47.34 -3.55 3.79
CA THR A 295 -48.74 -3.17 3.57
C THR A 295 -49.53 -4.31 2.92
N ALA A 296 -48.98 -4.94 1.88
CA ALA A 296 -49.61 -6.08 1.23
C ALA A 296 -49.78 -7.29 2.17
N VAL A 297 -48.78 -7.59 3.00
CA VAL A 297 -48.84 -8.70 3.97
C VAL A 297 -49.85 -8.43 5.08
N ARG A 298 -50.00 -7.19 5.55
CA ARG A 298 -51.02 -6.82 6.56
C ARG A 298 -52.45 -6.94 6.02
N ALA A 299 -52.63 -6.76 4.71
CA ALA A 299 -53.93 -6.95 4.06
C ALA A 299 -54.34 -8.43 3.94
N LEU A 300 -53.39 -9.36 4.09
CA LEU A 300 -53.63 -10.80 4.05
C LEU A 300 -54.06 -11.36 5.41
N GLY A 301 -54.92 -12.38 5.38
CA GLY A 301 -55.41 -13.06 6.58
C GLY A 301 -54.35 -13.94 7.29
N SER A 302 -54.67 -14.45 8.47
CA SER A 302 -53.78 -15.35 9.25
C SER A 302 -53.57 -16.71 8.57
N GLY A 303 -54.45 -17.14 7.66
CA GLY A 303 -54.38 -18.43 6.96
C GLY A 303 -53.65 -18.45 5.61
N GLU A 304 -53.23 -17.30 5.07
CA GLU A 304 -52.73 -17.19 3.69
C GLU A 304 -51.21 -17.38 3.56
N SER A 305 -50.69 -18.50 4.07
CA SER A 305 -49.24 -18.77 4.12
C SER A 305 -48.59 -18.85 2.72
N GLN A 306 -49.26 -19.46 1.74
CA GLN A 306 -48.77 -19.55 0.36
C GLN A 306 -48.65 -18.15 -0.28
N ARG A 307 -49.65 -17.29 -0.10
CA ARG A 307 -49.65 -15.94 -0.68
C ARG A 307 -48.59 -15.04 -0.06
N LYS A 308 -48.33 -15.19 1.24
CA LYS A 308 -47.21 -14.51 1.93
C LYS A 308 -45.86 -14.95 1.37
N GLN A 309 -45.71 -16.24 1.04
CA GLN A 309 -44.49 -16.77 0.45
C GLN A 309 -44.28 -16.24 -0.98
N GLU A 310 -45.32 -16.19 -1.81
CA GLU A 310 -45.27 -15.58 -3.14
C GLU A 310 -44.87 -14.09 -3.09
N LEU A 311 -45.43 -13.32 -2.15
CA LEU A 311 -45.05 -11.91 -1.95
C LEU A 311 -43.58 -11.76 -1.53
N ALA A 312 -43.08 -12.68 -0.70
CA ALA A 312 -41.68 -12.67 -0.26
C ALA A 312 -40.74 -12.96 -1.43
N ASP A 313 -41.07 -13.91 -2.30
CA ASP A 313 -40.30 -14.22 -3.50
C ASP A 313 -40.30 -13.06 -4.51
N GLN A 314 -41.47 -12.41 -4.70
CA GLN A 314 -41.59 -11.20 -5.50
C GLN A 314 -40.73 -10.06 -4.93
N LEU A 315 -40.77 -9.83 -3.62
CA LEU A 315 -39.92 -8.85 -2.96
C LEU A 315 -38.43 -9.16 -3.18
N LEU A 316 -38.01 -10.40 -2.96
CA LEU A 316 -36.60 -10.80 -3.11
C LEU A 316 -36.09 -10.59 -4.55
N SER A 317 -36.90 -10.90 -5.56
CA SER A 317 -36.55 -10.64 -6.97
C SER A 317 -36.41 -9.13 -7.28
N LYS A 318 -37.35 -8.30 -6.80
CA LYS A 318 -37.28 -6.83 -6.91
C LYS A 318 -36.04 -6.29 -6.18
N LEU A 319 -35.73 -6.81 -5.00
CA LEU A 319 -34.53 -6.45 -4.23
C LEU A 319 -33.26 -6.79 -5.02
N LYS A 320 -33.09 -8.05 -5.45
CA LYS A 320 -31.88 -8.48 -6.19
C LYS A 320 -31.61 -7.62 -7.43
N SER A 321 -32.65 -7.24 -8.18
CA SER A 321 -32.49 -6.39 -9.36
C SER A 321 -32.06 -4.95 -9.01
N LYS A 322 -32.65 -4.33 -7.97
CA LYS A 322 -32.32 -2.95 -7.56
C LYS A 322 -31.00 -2.86 -6.78
N VAL A 323 -30.76 -3.79 -5.86
CA VAL A 323 -29.58 -3.82 -4.98
C VAL A 323 -28.29 -3.90 -5.79
N SER A 324 -28.29 -4.58 -6.94
CA SER A 324 -27.12 -4.69 -7.84
C SER A 324 -26.48 -3.35 -8.24
N LYS A 325 -27.26 -2.26 -8.22
CA LYS A 325 -26.82 -0.89 -8.57
C LYS A 325 -26.10 -0.19 -7.43
N PHE A 326 -26.33 -0.64 -6.19
CA PHE A 326 -25.72 -0.09 -4.99
C PHE A 326 -24.56 -1.03 -4.63
N LYS A 327 -23.35 -0.50 -4.43
CA LYS A 327 -22.14 -1.29 -4.11
C LYS A 327 -22.22 -1.90 -2.71
N VAL A 328 -23.20 -2.78 -2.51
CA VAL A 328 -23.54 -3.52 -1.31
C VAL A 328 -23.58 -5.01 -1.67
N PRO A 329 -23.64 -5.91 -0.68
CA PRO A 329 -23.54 -7.33 -0.94
C PRO A 329 -24.73 -7.84 -1.76
N THR A 330 -24.41 -8.55 -2.84
CA THR A 330 -25.41 -9.14 -3.74
C THR A 330 -25.31 -10.66 -3.79
N LYS A 331 -24.16 -11.22 -3.37
CA LYS A 331 -23.89 -12.65 -3.39
C LYS A 331 -24.03 -13.20 -1.98
N PHE A 332 -25.17 -13.83 -1.71
CA PHE A 332 -25.34 -14.60 -0.49
C PHE A 332 -24.85 -16.04 -0.76
N PRO A 333 -24.16 -16.69 0.21
CA PRO A 333 -23.87 -18.12 0.11
C PRO A 333 -25.17 -18.92 -0.11
N GLU A 334 -25.09 -20.01 -0.88
CA GLU A 334 -26.25 -20.86 -1.19
C GLU A 334 -26.92 -21.44 0.08
N THR A 335 -26.18 -21.50 1.18
CA THR A 335 -26.67 -21.94 2.50
C THR A 335 -27.60 -20.94 3.20
N VAL A 336 -27.75 -19.71 2.70
CA VAL A 336 -28.57 -18.67 3.33
C VAL A 336 -29.98 -18.67 2.72
N PRO A 337 -31.04 -18.99 3.50
CA PRO A 337 -32.40 -19.06 2.99
C PRO A 337 -32.95 -17.67 2.62
N ALA A 338 -34.01 -17.64 1.80
CA ALA A 338 -34.57 -16.42 1.20
C ALA A 338 -35.04 -15.38 2.24
N ASP A 339 -35.67 -15.84 3.32
CA ASP A 339 -36.10 -15.01 4.46
C ASP A 339 -34.93 -14.27 5.11
N ARG A 340 -33.79 -14.95 5.30
CA ARG A 340 -32.56 -14.35 5.83
C ARG A 340 -31.96 -13.33 4.87
N GLN A 341 -32.04 -13.56 3.56
CA GLN A 341 -31.61 -12.58 2.56
C GLN A 341 -32.48 -11.32 2.61
N ILE A 342 -33.81 -11.48 2.69
CA ILE A 342 -34.76 -10.37 2.84
C ILE A 342 -34.49 -9.60 4.14
N ALA A 343 -34.27 -10.31 5.25
CA ALA A 343 -33.94 -9.70 6.54
C ALA A 343 -32.63 -8.90 6.48
N ALA A 344 -31.60 -9.42 5.81
CA ALA A 344 -30.34 -8.71 5.61
C ALA A 344 -30.54 -7.41 4.80
N TYR A 345 -31.29 -7.46 3.71
CA TYR A 345 -31.59 -6.26 2.92
C TYR A 345 -32.46 -5.24 3.68
N ARG A 346 -33.36 -5.73 4.54
CA ARG A 346 -34.18 -4.90 5.43
C ARG A 346 -33.29 -4.20 6.46
N GLU A 347 -32.41 -4.93 7.12
CA GLU A 347 -31.45 -4.34 8.06
C GLU A 347 -30.62 -3.24 7.38
N LEU A 348 -30.10 -3.48 6.17
CA LEU A 348 -29.38 -2.46 5.42
C LEU A 348 -30.21 -1.20 5.11
N ALA A 349 -31.52 -1.33 4.90
CA ALA A 349 -32.39 -0.21 4.53
C ALA A 349 -32.83 0.64 5.74
N PHE A 350 -32.91 0.02 6.91
CA PHE A 350 -33.45 0.64 8.13
C PHE A 350 -32.40 0.92 9.21
N SER A 351 -31.21 0.33 9.14
CA SER A 351 -30.14 0.54 10.12
C SER A 351 -29.12 1.61 9.71
N GLU A 352 -28.43 2.14 10.72
CA GLU A 352 -27.29 3.02 10.55
C GLU A 352 -26.02 2.25 10.15
N TRP A 353 -25.34 2.72 9.11
CA TRP A 353 -24.13 2.07 8.60
C TRP A 353 -22.90 2.60 9.36
N GLN A 354 -22.21 1.74 10.10
CA GLN A 354 -20.92 2.10 10.72
C GLN A 354 -19.76 1.94 9.73
N VAL A 355 -19.90 1.01 8.79
CA VAL A 355 -18.95 0.76 7.70
C VAL A 355 -19.72 0.50 6.42
N ILE A 356 -19.08 0.74 5.26
CA ILE A 356 -19.67 0.40 3.97
C ILE A 356 -19.82 -1.13 3.92
N PRO A 357 -21.06 -1.66 3.76
CA PRO A 357 -21.30 -3.10 3.72
C PRO A 357 -20.59 -3.74 2.53
N ASP A 358 -19.81 -4.79 2.80
CA ASP A 358 -19.09 -5.58 1.82
C ASP A 358 -19.44 -7.08 1.96
N GLU A 359 -18.86 -7.94 1.12
CA GLU A 359 -19.13 -9.40 1.17
C GLU A 359 -18.82 -10.01 2.56
N HIS A 360 -17.93 -9.41 3.37
CA HIS A 360 -17.66 -9.86 4.73
C HIS A 360 -18.81 -9.52 5.69
N TRP A 361 -19.58 -8.47 5.43
CA TRP A 361 -20.76 -8.12 6.21
C TRP A 361 -21.81 -9.23 6.21
N VAL A 362 -21.97 -9.95 5.08
CA VAL A 362 -22.93 -11.06 4.91
C VAL A 362 -22.63 -12.24 5.83
N LYS A 363 -21.38 -12.40 6.28
CA LYS A 363 -20.97 -13.51 7.16
C LYS A 363 -21.77 -13.58 8.46
N ARG A 364 -22.40 -12.47 8.89
CA ARG A 364 -23.26 -12.42 10.08
C ARG A 364 -24.58 -13.19 9.91
N PHE A 365 -25.03 -13.39 8.66
CA PHE A 365 -26.28 -14.09 8.33
C PHE A 365 -26.06 -15.56 8.00
N ILE A 366 -24.79 -16.00 7.90
CA ILE A 366 -24.47 -17.42 7.76
C ILE A 366 -24.84 -18.11 9.07
N PRO A 367 -25.67 -19.18 9.05
CA PRO A 367 -25.92 -19.98 10.22
C PRO A 367 -24.59 -20.46 10.81
N ARG A 368 -24.34 -20.16 12.09
CA ARG A 368 -23.22 -20.82 12.76
C ARG A 368 -23.54 -22.31 12.80
N PRO A 369 -22.60 -23.21 12.44
CA PRO A 369 -22.80 -24.62 12.66
C PRO A 369 -23.16 -24.80 14.13
N THR A 370 -24.29 -25.46 14.39
CA THR A 370 -24.69 -25.83 15.75
C THR A 370 -23.50 -26.56 16.37
N SER A 371 -23.15 -26.18 17.59
CA SER A 371 -21.98 -26.67 18.34
C SER A 371 -21.94 -28.20 18.54
N SER A 372 -22.94 -28.92 18.06
CA SER A 372 -22.99 -30.37 17.93
C SER A 372 -22.10 -30.94 16.82
N GLU A 373 -21.77 -30.19 15.75
CA GLU A 373 -21.03 -30.74 14.61
C GLU A 373 -19.50 -30.58 14.70
N THR A 374 -18.99 -29.63 15.50
CA THR A 374 -17.54 -29.37 15.59
C THR A 374 -16.93 -29.82 16.92
N ARG A 375 -17.71 -30.40 17.84
CA ARG A 375 -17.18 -30.97 19.08
C ARG A 375 -17.02 -32.48 18.92
N VAL A 376 -15.93 -32.90 18.29
CA VAL A 376 -15.34 -34.21 18.60
C VAL A 376 -14.91 -34.12 20.06
N GLN A 377 -15.79 -34.51 20.99
CA GLN A 377 -15.39 -34.77 22.37
C GLN A 377 -14.30 -35.84 22.29
N PRO A 378 -13.09 -35.61 22.81
CA PRO A 378 -12.15 -36.71 22.98
C PRO A 378 -12.85 -37.74 23.86
N GLN A 379 -13.10 -38.94 23.32
CA GLN A 379 -13.64 -40.06 24.07
C GLN A 379 -12.81 -40.19 25.35
N ARG A 380 -13.46 -40.04 26.51
CA ARG A 380 -12.79 -40.29 27.79
C ARG A 380 -12.35 -41.74 27.79
N LEU A 381 -11.06 -41.97 27.57
CA LEU A 381 -10.44 -43.29 27.69
C LEU A 381 -10.81 -43.88 29.05
N THR A 382 -11.37 -45.09 29.03
CA THR A 382 -11.65 -45.87 30.24
C THR A 382 -10.34 -46.11 31.01
N LYS A 383 -10.44 -46.40 32.32
CA LYS A 383 -9.26 -46.61 33.16
C LYS A 383 -8.37 -47.75 32.62
N ALA A 384 -9.00 -48.79 32.06
CA ALA A 384 -8.32 -49.89 31.37
C ALA A 384 -7.57 -49.43 30.11
N GLN A 385 -8.16 -48.56 29.28
CA GLN A 385 -7.49 -48.02 28.09
C GLN A 385 -6.34 -47.07 28.44
N ARG A 386 -6.41 -46.36 29.58
CA ARG A 386 -5.28 -45.55 30.06
C ARG A 386 -4.12 -46.41 30.56
N GLN A 387 -4.42 -47.54 31.21
CA GLN A 387 -3.40 -48.49 31.66
C GLN A 387 -2.75 -49.21 30.46
N ALA A 388 -3.55 -49.68 29.50
CA ALA A 388 -3.03 -50.30 28.28
C ALA A 388 -2.16 -49.33 27.45
N ASN A 389 -2.53 -48.05 27.37
CA ASN A 389 -1.71 -47.05 26.67
C ASN A 389 -0.44 -46.67 27.45
N ALA A 390 -0.44 -46.75 28.79
CA ALA A 390 0.76 -46.55 29.59
C ALA A 390 1.74 -47.72 29.41
N GLU A 391 1.25 -48.95 29.46
CA GLU A 391 2.04 -50.18 29.23
C GLU A 391 2.60 -50.22 27.79
N ALA A 392 1.82 -49.80 26.80
CA ALA A 392 2.27 -49.70 25.41
C ALA A 392 3.33 -48.59 25.21
N SER A 393 3.29 -47.52 26.00
CA SER A 393 4.31 -46.47 25.97
C SER A 393 5.60 -46.88 26.69
N GLU A 394 5.52 -47.79 27.67
CA GLU A 394 6.68 -48.26 28.44
C GLU A 394 7.50 -49.29 27.66
N ASN A 395 6.84 -50.10 26.82
CA ASN A 395 7.47 -51.09 25.93
C ASN A 395 7.77 -50.56 24.51
N ALA A 396 7.61 -49.25 24.25
CA ALA A 396 7.89 -48.68 22.94
C ALA A 396 9.41 -48.48 22.75
N PRO A 397 10.02 -49.04 21.68
CA PRO A 397 11.46 -48.86 21.44
C PRO A 397 11.78 -47.39 21.27
N SER A 398 12.88 -46.97 21.89
CA SER A 398 13.32 -45.58 21.89
C SER A 398 13.56 -45.10 20.46
N LYS A 399 13.46 -43.79 20.25
CA LYS A 399 13.71 -43.19 18.93
C LYS A 399 15.09 -43.56 18.37
N ALA A 400 16.07 -43.81 19.24
CA ALA A 400 17.41 -44.27 18.88
C ALA A 400 17.41 -45.74 18.41
N GLU A 401 16.66 -46.63 19.05
CA GLU A 401 16.53 -48.03 18.64
C GLU A 401 15.76 -48.19 17.33
N LYS A 402 14.70 -47.39 17.12
CA LYS A 402 14.00 -47.36 15.83
C LYS A 402 14.93 -46.91 14.70
N LEU A 403 15.75 -45.89 14.95
CA LEU A 403 16.75 -45.43 13.97
C LEU A 403 17.84 -46.49 13.73
N ALA A 404 18.28 -47.20 14.76
CA ALA A 404 19.28 -48.25 14.65
C ALA A 404 18.75 -49.44 13.84
N GLN A 405 17.50 -49.85 14.07
CA GLN A 405 16.83 -50.89 13.28
C GLN A 405 16.62 -50.46 11.82
N GLU A 406 16.24 -49.21 11.59
CA GLU A 406 16.04 -48.65 10.25
C GLU A 406 17.36 -48.48 9.47
N VAL A 407 18.47 -48.26 10.16
CA VAL A 407 19.82 -48.20 9.57
C VAL A 407 20.39 -49.61 9.34
N ALA A 408 20.13 -50.56 10.24
CA ALA A 408 20.55 -51.96 10.09
C ALA A 408 19.77 -52.70 8.98
N ALA A 409 18.53 -52.28 8.69
CA ALA A 409 17.70 -52.84 7.62
C ALA A 409 18.13 -52.40 6.20
N LYS A 410 19.03 -51.43 6.06
CA LYS A 410 19.52 -50.95 4.76
C LYS A 410 20.75 -51.76 4.35
N SER A 411 20.70 -52.34 3.15
CA SER A 411 21.82 -53.08 2.58
C SER A 411 23.05 -52.17 2.40
N ALA A 412 24.26 -52.72 2.51
CA ALA A 412 25.50 -51.96 2.44
C ALA A 412 25.62 -51.13 1.14
N GLU A 413 25.08 -51.66 0.02
CA GLU A 413 25.02 -50.98 -1.27
C GLU A 413 24.12 -49.74 -1.26
N GLU A 414 23.00 -49.75 -0.56
CA GLU A 414 22.10 -48.58 -0.47
C GLU A 414 22.71 -47.45 0.36
N LEU A 415 23.43 -47.80 1.43
CA LEU A 415 24.20 -46.86 2.24
C LEU A 415 25.36 -46.24 1.45
N GLU A 416 25.98 -47.00 0.56
CA GLU A 416 27.06 -46.51 -0.30
C GLU A 416 26.54 -45.58 -1.39
N LYS A 417 25.46 -45.95 -2.10
CA LYS A 417 24.78 -45.07 -3.07
C LYS A 417 24.33 -43.75 -2.44
N ALA A 418 23.78 -43.80 -1.23
CA ALA A 418 23.38 -42.58 -0.50
C ALA A 418 24.57 -41.68 -0.14
N ARG A 419 25.73 -42.27 0.19
CA ARG A 419 26.98 -41.53 0.47
C ARG A 419 27.56 -40.91 -0.80
N GLU A 420 27.53 -41.62 -1.92
CA GLU A 420 27.96 -41.11 -3.22
C GLU A 420 27.09 -39.95 -3.70
N ALA A 421 25.76 -40.08 -3.60
CA ALA A 421 24.82 -39.00 -3.93
C ALA A 421 25.06 -37.74 -3.09
N ARG A 422 25.35 -37.88 -1.79
CA ARG A 422 25.71 -36.75 -0.91
C ARG A 422 27.05 -36.11 -1.29
N ARG A 423 28.05 -36.90 -1.69
CA ARG A 423 29.35 -36.39 -2.17
C ARG A 423 29.19 -35.63 -3.49
N ALA A 424 28.36 -36.14 -4.41
CA ALA A 424 28.02 -35.47 -5.66
C ALA A 424 27.30 -34.13 -5.42
N ALA A 425 26.30 -34.11 -4.53
CA ALA A 425 25.57 -32.89 -4.17
C ALA A 425 26.49 -31.82 -3.55
N LYS A 426 27.42 -32.21 -2.67
CA LYS A 426 28.42 -31.27 -2.11
C LYS A 426 29.37 -30.71 -3.17
N ARG A 427 29.80 -31.53 -4.13
CA ARG A 427 30.64 -31.07 -5.26
C ARG A 427 29.88 -30.10 -6.17
N ALA A 428 28.60 -30.35 -6.43
CA ALA A 428 27.75 -29.45 -7.20
C ALA A 428 27.51 -28.10 -6.50
N ALA A 429 27.32 -28.11 -5.17
CA ALA A 429 27.17 -26.88 -4.38
C ALA A 429 28.46 -26.04 -4.35
N LYS A 430 29.64 -26.67 -4.34
CA LYS A 430 30.94 -25.98 -4.33
C LYS A 430 31.35 -25.37 -5.68
N LYS A 431 30.68 -25.76 -6.78
CA LYS A 431 30.88 -25.19 -8.13
C LYS A 431 29.95 -24.02 -8.45
N LYS A 432 29.01 -23.70 -7.55
CA LYS A 432 27.98 -22.65 -7.70
C LYS A 432 28.21 -21.41 -6.81
N ASN A 433 29.29 -21.40 -6.03
CA ASN A 433 29.88 -20.24 -5.36
C ASN A 433 31.25 -19.99 -5.98
#